data_AF-A0A2V9X428-F1
#
_entry.id   AF-A0A2V9X428-F1
#
_cell.length_a   1.000
_cell.length_b   1.000
_cell.length_c   1.000
_cell.angle_alpha   90.00
_cell.angle_beta   90.00
_cell.angle_gamma   90.00
#
_symmetry.space_group_name_H-M   'P 1'
#
loop_
_entity.id
_entity.type
_entity.pdbx_description
1 polymer ?
#
loop_
_entity_poly.entity_id
_entity_poly.type
_entity_poly.pdbx_seq_one_letter_code
_entity_poly.pdbx_strand_id
1 'polypeptide(L)'
;MVSEPDPSETIAELTRRQWLLRSGELVVLAGVSGLVPETATTVLGAEQQAIAALQPGLYEPSEEHLIHALNNADKPYATPPGSETDYIKPSSSPFQLQFFSYEEFRIVTRYVEIVLGKVDPGALPQITQWLDLWFHSAAGVREAAQHLDPLHRVLAVAYYGKGPVRDLEIADRDAVARAGIAALHELSVGRYGRRFLELSEPQQVELVGSTGTAKPDSPLRKLFEVMRSEAIRGYYTSAEGLRELDYKGNSYYPDCPGCEVNHTHSPAQSRYYR
;
A
#
# COMPACT_ATOMS: atom_id res chain seq x y z
N MET A 1 39.11 24.25 -35.57
CA MET A 1 38.81 24.37 -34.13
C MET A 1 37.40 23.85 -33.95
N VAL A 2 37.30 22.60 -33.51
CA VAL A 2 36.03 21.94 -33.17
C VAL A 2 35.82 22.21 -31.70
N SER A 3 34.76 22.95 -31.35
CA SER A 3 34.39 23.19 -29.96
C SER A 3 33.62 21.98 -29.44
N GLU A 4 34.15 21.30 -28.43
CA GLU A 4 33.40 20.32 -27.63
C GLU A 4 32.27 21.02 -26.87
N PRO A 5 31.06 20.44 -26.79
CA PRO A 5 30.02 20.94 -25.91
C PRO A 5 30.30 20.53 -24.45
N ASP A 6 30.15 21.51 -23.57
CA ASP A 6 30.28 21.51 -22.12
C ASP A 6 29.26 20.56 -21.45
N PRO A 7 29.66 19.64 -20.55
CA PRO A 7 28.75 18.67 -19.91
C PRO A 7 27.88 19.26 -18.78
N SER A 8 27.80 20.59 -18.64
CA SER A 8 27.04 21.26 -17.58
C SER A 8 25.65 21.80 -17.99
N GLU A 9 25.12 21.44 -19.16
CA GLU A 9 23.75 21.82 -19.55
C GLU A 9 22.67 20.97 -18.84
N THR A 10 22.15 21.57 -17.76
CA THR A 10 20.72 21.62 -17.41
C THR A 10 19.94 20.30 -17.37
N ILE A 11 20.06 19.56 -16.26
CA ILE A 11 18.93 18.76 -15.76
C ILE A 11 17.86 19.76 -15.30
N ALA A 12 16.99 20.17 -16.22
CA ALA A 12 15.83 20.98 -15.90
C ALA A 12 15.01 20.29 -14.80
N GLU A 13 14.69 21.01 -13.73
CA GLU A 13 13.75 20.58 -12.70
C GLU A 13 12.38 20.33 -13.35
N LEU A 14 12.12 19.07 -13.73
CA LEU A 14 10.86 18.62 -14.28
C LEU A 14 9.80 18.63 -13.19
N THR A 15 8.71 19.37 -13.43
CA THR A 15 7.55 19.33 -12.54
C THR A 15 6.89 17.95 -12.58
N ARG A 16 6.25 17.52 -11.48
CA ARG A 16 5.57 16.20 -11.36
C ARG A 16 4.64 15.89 -12.54
N ARG A 17 3.94 16.92 -13.07
CA ARG A 17 3.06 16.79 -14.25
C ARG A 17 3.83 16.55 -15.55
N GLN A 18 4.92 17.26 -15.77
CA GLN A 18 5.77 17.07 -16.96
C GLN A 18 6.50 15.73 -16.92
N TRP A 19 6.86 15.27 -15.71
CA TRP A 19 7.40 13.94 -15.52
C TRP A 19 6.36 12.86 -15.83
N LEU A 20 5.13 12.94 -15.32
CA LEU A 20 4.07 11.97 -15.64
C LEU A 20 3.78 11.89 -17.16
N LEU A 21 3.78 13.02 -17.86
CA LEU A 21 3.59 13.07 -19.30
C LEU A 21 4.75 12.43 -20.07
N ARG A 22 6.00 12.75 -19.70
CA ARG A 22 7.20 12.13 -20.32
C ARG A 22 7.35 10.66 -20.00
N SER A 23 6.99 10.23 -18.79
CA SER A 23 6.97 8.82 -18.40
C SER A 23 5.90 8.06 -19.20
N GLY A 24 4.73 8.67 -19.43
CA GLY A 24 3.72 8.12 -20.32
C GLY A 24 4.22 7.93 -21.75
N GLU A 25 4.93 8.92 -22.31
CA GLU A 25 5.56 8.82 -23.64
C GLU A 25 6.64 7.72 -23.69
N LEU A 26 7.49 7.62 -22.67
CA LEU A 26 8.55 6.61 -22.60
C LEU A 26 8.04 5.19 -22.35
N VAL A 27 6.95 5.02 -21.60
CA VAL A 27 6.32 3.70 -21.37
C VAL A 27 5.58 3.23 -22.62
N VAL A 28 4.98 4.14 -23.39
CA VAL A 28 4.43 3.81 -24.72
C VAL A 28 5.54 3.41 -25.70
N LEU A 29 6.73 4.03 -25.60
CA LEU A 29 7.86 3.71 -26.47
C LEU A 29 8.64 2.45 -26.05
N ALA A 30 8.74 2.14 -24.76
CA ALA A 30 9.48 0.97 -24.26
C ALA A 30 8.62 -0.30 -24.13
N GLY A 31 7.30 -0.17 -23.89
CA GLY A 31 6.36 -1.29 -23.83
C GLY A 31 5.97 -1.86 -25.20
N VAL A 32 6.32 -1.17 -26.30
CA VAL A 32 6.05 -1.58 -27.69
C VAL A 32 7.33 -1.55 -28.52
N SER A 33 8.45 -1.99 -27.95
CA SER A 33 9.70 -2.22 -28.69
C SER A 33 10.05 -3.69 -28.75
N GLY A 34 9.16 -4.44 -29.42
CA GLY A 34 9.49 -5.67 -30.11
C GLY A 34 9.15 -5.53 -31.59
N LEU A 35 9.86 -4.65 -32.31
CA LEU A 35 9.81 -4.38 -33.76
C LEU A 35 8.58 -3.59 -34.28
N VAL A 36 8.85 -2.44 -34.89
CA VAL A 36 7.91 -1.75 -35.80
C VAL A 36 8.19 -2.26 -37.23
N PRO A 37 7.15 -2.57 -38.02
CA PRO A 37 7.13 -2.02 -39.36
C PRO A 37 5.83 -1.30 -39.69
N GLU A 38 6.02 -0.22 -40.45
CA GLU A 38 5.10 0.66 -41.17
C GLU A 38 3.69 0.11 -41.48
N THR A 39 2.76 0.18 -40.53
CA THR A 39 1.31 0.24 -40.84
C THR A 39 0.57 1.09 -39.82
N ALA A 40 0.95 2.36 -39.67
CA ALA A 40 0.18 3.32 -38.87
C ALA A 40 -1.21 3.65 -39.49
N THR A 41 -1.46 3.21 -40.72
CA THR A 41 -2.74 3.38 -41.43
C THR A 41 -3.75 2.25 -41.24
N THR A 42 -3.38 1.11 -40.62
CA THR A 42 -4.34 0.02 -40.33
C THR A 42 -5.02 0.11 -38.97
N VAL A 43 -4.50 0.91 -38.03
CA VAL A 43 -5.04 1.01 -36.66
C VAL A 43 -6.32 1.87 -36.58
N LEU A 44 -6.58 2.72 -37.58
CA LEU A 44 -7.80 3.54 -37.65
C LEU A 44 -8.86 2.99 -38.62
N GLY A 45 -8.65 1.80 -39.20
CA GLY A 45 -9.46 1.29 -40.32
C GLY A 45 -10.02 -0.13 -40.17
N ALA A 46 -9.83 -0.80 -39.04
CA ALA A 46 -10.38 -2.14 -38.81
C ALA A 46 -11.34 -2.12 -37.60
N GLU A 47 -12.55 -1.65 -37.84
CA GLU A 47 -13.69 -2.01 -36.98
C GLU A 47 -13.97 -3.52 -37.10
N GLN A 48 -14.38 -4.10 -35.97
CA GLN A 48 -14.90 -5.46 -35.78
C GLN A 48 -13.98 -6.63 -36.14
N GLN A 49 -13.18 -7.11 -35.16
CA GLN A 49 -13.25 -8.50 -34.68
C GLN A 49 -12.21 -8.80 -33.59
N ALA A 50 -12.61 -9.67 -32.67
CA ALA A 50 -11.94 -10.16 -31.47
C ALA A 50 -11.91 -9.17 -30.30
N ILE A 51 -12.92 -9.28 -29.45
CA ILE A 51 -12.90 -8.81 -28.06
C ILE A 51 -11.69 -9.48 -27.40
N ALA A 52 -10.57 -8.76 -27.34
CA ALA A 52 -9.41 -9.20 -26.59
C ALA A 52 -9.83 -9.23 -25.12
N ALA A 53 -9.72 -10.40 -24.47
CA ALA A 53 -9.95 -10.52 -23.05
C ALA A 53 -9.10 -9.47 -22.33
N LEU A 54 -9.75 -8.63 -21.54
CA LEU A 54 -9.09 -7.56 -20.80
C LEU A 54 -8.04 -8.17 -19.87
N GLN A 55 -6.98 -7.40 -19.60
CA GLN A 55 -5.94 -7.82 -18.67
C GLN A 55 -6.57 -8.11 -17.28
N PRO A 56 -6.05 -9.09 -16.53
CA PRO A 56 -6.56 -9.39 -15.18
C PRO A 56 -6.66 -8.12 -14.31
N GLY A 57 -7.85 -7.82 -13.78
CA GLY A 57 -8.12 -6.64 -12.96
C GLY A 57 -8.63 -5.40 -13.73
N LEU A 58 -8.66 -5.43 -15.07
CA LEU A 58 -9.38 -4.45 -15.89
C LEU A 58 -10.70 -5.07 -16.33
N TYR A 59 -11.80 -4.39 -16.02
CA TYR A 59 -13.15 -4.86 -16.34
C TYR A 59 -13.89 -3.78 -17.13
N GLU A 60 -14.49 -4.15 -18.26
CA GLU A 60 -15.53 -3.33 -18.87
C GLU A 60 -16.76 -3.47 -17.98
N PRO A 61 -17.25 -2.39 -17.37
CA PRO A 61 -18.44 -2.48 -16.55
C PRO A 61 -19.59 -2.87 -17.45
N SER A 62 -20.16 -4.07 -17.25
CA SER A 62 -21.31 -4.51 -18.03
C SER A 62 -22.48 -3.53 -17.81
N GLU A 63 -23.34 -3.35 -18.81
CA GLU A 63 -24.52 -2.48 -18.69
C GLU A 63 -25.38 -2.89 -17.49
N GLU A 64 -25.47 -4.19 -17.20
CA GLU A 64 -26.15 -4.71 -16.01
C GLU A 64 -25.46 -4.27 -14.71
N HIS A 65 -24.13 -4.24 -14.67
CA HIS A 65 -23.35 -3.77 -13.52
C HIS A 65 -23.58 -2.28 -13.24
N LEU A 66 -23.61 -1.45 -14.30
CA LEU A 66 -23.88 -0.02 -14.21
C LEU A 66 -25.32 0.26 -13.77
N ILE A 67 -26.31 -0.39 -14.41
CA ILE A 67 -27.72 -0.25 -14.07
C ILE A 67 -27.97 -0.69 -12.63
N HIS A 68 -27.33 -1.77 -12.18
CA HIS A 68 -27.48 -2.27 -10.82
C HIS A 68 -26.82 -1.34 -9.78
N ALA A 69 -25.61 -0.84 -10.05
CA ALA A 69 -24.92 0.12 -9.18
C ALA A 69 -25.72 1.42 -9.01
N LEU A 70 -26.32 1.91 -10.10
CA LEU A 70 -27.13 3.13 -10.12
C LEU A 70 -28.49 2.96 -9.42
N ASN A 71 -29.16 1.82 -9.62
CA ASN A 71 -30.51 1.59 -9.07
C ASN A 71 -30.52 1.15 -7.60
N ASN A 72 -29.39 0.73 -7.03
CA ASN A 72 -29.28 0.24 -5.66
C ASN A 72 -28.33 1.07 -4.79
N ALA A 73 -28.14 2.35 -5.10
CA ALA A 73 -27.25 3.25 -4.35
C ALA A 73 -27.48 3.22 -2.82
N ASP A 74 -28.70 2.91 -2.38
CA ASP A 74 -29.09 2.87 -0.96
C ASP A 74 -28.99 1.47 -0.30
N LYS A 75 -28.58 0.43 -1.04
CA LYS A 75 -28.46 -0.94 -0.51
C LYS A 75 -27.04 -1.49 -0.69
N PRO A 76 -26.40 -2.01 0.37
CA PRO A 76 -25.08 -2.64 0.24
C PRO A 76 -25.18 -3.83 -0.71
N TYR A 77 -24.48 -3.74 -1.84
CA TYR A 77 -24.40 -4.81 -2.83
C TYR A 77 -23.59 -5.98 -2.28
N ALA A 78 -24.20 -7.18 -2.25
CA ALA A 78 -23.49 -8.42 -1.98
C ALA A 78 -23.00 -8.99 -3.30
N THR A 79 -21.71 -8.89 -3.55
CA THR A 79 -21.07 -9.42 -4.76
C THR A 79 -21.31 -10.94 -4.89
N PRO A 80 -21.81 -11.44 -6.04
CA PRO A 80 -22.04 -12.85 -6.26
C PRO A 80 -20.74 -13.67 -6.10
N PRO A 81 -20.76 -14.80 -5.37
CA PRO A 81 -19.60 -15.66 -5.23
C PRO A 81 -19.03 -16.12 -6.59
N GLY A 82 -17.72 -16.01 -6.77
CA GLY A 82 -17.01 -16.38 -8.00
C GLY A 82 -17.06 -15.34 -9.13
N SER A 83 -17.65 -14.16 -8.91
CA SER A 83 -17.60 -13.07 -9.88
C SER A 83 -16.21 -12.42 -9.95
N GLU A 84 -15.96 -11.68 -11.02
CA GLU A 84 -14.71 -10.96 -11.27
C GLU A 84 -14.35 -9.92 -10.18
N THR A 85 -15.38 -9.40 -9.51
CA THR A 85 -15.26 -8.48 -8.37
C THR A 85 -15.48 -9.19 -7.02
N ASP A 86 -15.68 -10.51 -7.02
CA ASP A 86 -15.69 -11.30 -5.79
C ASP A 86 -14.28 -11.28 -5.21
N TYR A 87 -14.15 -10.64 -4.06
CA TYR A 87 -12.89 -10.64 -3.34
C TYR A 87 -12.52 -12.10 -3.03
N ILE A 88 -11.28 -12.49 -3.35
CA ILE A 88 -10.76 -13.79 -2.92
C ILE A 88 -10.95 -13.86 -1.41
N LYS A 89 -11.84 -14.75 -0.96
CA LYS A 89 -12.03 -15.00 0.45
C LYS A 89 -10.68 -15.52 0.98
N PRO A 90 -10.10 -14.90 2.02
CA PRO A 90 -8.90 -15.40 2.65
C PRO A 90 -9.08 -16.90 2.93
N SER A 91 -8.04 -17.70 2.68
CA SER A 91 -8.14 -19.15 2.84
C SER A 91 -8.73 -19.48 4.21
N SER A 92 -9.74 -20.35 4.27
CA SER A 92 -10.33 -20.82 5.53
C SER A 92 -9.41 -21.74 6.34
N SER A 93 -8.19 -21.98 5.85
CA SER A 93 -7.14 -22.68 6.59
C SER A 93 -6.66 -21.84 7.77
N PRO A 94 -6.32 -22.46 8.90
CA PRO A 94 -5.77 -21.73 10.04
C PRO A 94 -4.49 -20.98 9.62
N PHE A 95 -4.35 -19.75 10.09
CA PHE A 95 -3.18 -18.93 9.81
C PHE A 95 -1.91 -19.64 10.29
N GLN A 96 -0.93 -19.77 9.39
CA GLN A 96 0.37 -20.34 9.69
C GLN A 96 1.39 -19.22 9.89
N LEU A 97 2.04 -19.22 11.05
CA LEU A 97 3.13 -18.31 11.36
C LEU A 97 4.33 -18.58 10.44
N GLN A 98 4.88 -17.52 9.87
CA GLN A 98 5.99 -17.56 8.92
C GLN A 98 7.26 -16.88 9.45
N PHE A 99 7.12 -15.89 10.34
CA PHE A 99 8.26 -15.21 10.93
C PHE A 99 8.41 -15.53 12.41
N PHE A 100 7.38 -15.28 13.21
CA PHE A 100 7.45 -15.45 14.66
C PHE A 100 7.28 -16.91 15.07
N SER A 101 8.01 -17.31 16.11
CA SER A 101 7.62 -18.49 16.88
C SER A 101 6.29 -18.23 17.60
N TYR A 102 5.65 -19.30 18.07
CA TYR A 102 4.38 -19.17 18.81
C TYR A 102 4.50 -18.30 20.07
N GLU A 103 5.62 -18.39 20.80
CA GLU A 103 5.86 -17.56 22.00
C GLU A 103 6.06 -16.08 21.63
N GLU A 104 6.89 -15.81 20.62
CA GLU A 104 7.10 -14.44 20.13
C GLU A 104 5.80 -13.83 19.60
N PHE A 105 4.99 -14.61 18.87
CA PHE A 105 3.72 -14.12 18.34
C PHE A 105 2.75 -13.69 19.44
N ARG A 106 2.74 -14.39 20.58
CA ARG A 106 1.95 -13.98 21.76
C ARG A 106 2.48 -12.69 22.38
N ILE A 107 3.80 -12.53 22.47
CA ILE A 107 4.44 -11.29 22.93
C ILE A 107 4.06 -10.14 22.01
N VAL A 108 4.22 -10.31 20.70
CA VAL A 108 3.91 -9.34 19.65
C VAL A 108 2.44 -8.95 19.69
N THR A 109 1.53 -9.92 19.83
CA THR A 109 0.08 -9.67 19.92
C THR A 109 -0.24 -8.77 21.12
N ARG A 110 0.28 -9.10 22.31
CA ARG A 110 0.06 -8.29 23.50
C ARG A 110 0.72 -6.91 23.38
N TYR A 111 1.90 -6.84 22.76
CA TYR A 111 2.61 -5.58 22.52
C TYR A 111 1.78 -4.65 21.62
N VAL A 112 1.25 -5.16 20.51
CA VAL A 112 0.40 -4.41 19.57
C VAL A 112 -0.87 -3.94 20.24
N GLU A 113 -1.52 -4.80 21.02
CA GLU A 113 -2.70 -4.44 21.80
C GLU A 113 -2.41 -3.25 22.73
N ILE A 114 -1.27 -3.24 23.42
CA ILE A 114 -0.88 -2.11 24.28
C ILE A 114 -0.59 -0.85 23.46
N VAL A 115 0.08 -0.96 22.31
CA VAL A 115 0.44 0.19 21.46
C VAL A 115 -0.78 0.84 20.83
N LEU A 116 -1.75 0.05 20.37
CA LEU A 116 -2.96 0.54 19.73
C LEU A 116 -4.07 0.87 20.74
N GLY A 117 -3.99 0.33 21.96
CA GLY A 117 -5.02 0.49 22.98
C GLY A 117 -6.22 -0.41 22.72
N LYS A 118 -7.43 0.10 22.93
CA LYS A 118 -8.67 -0.66 22.67
C LYS A 118 -8.85 -0.85 21.17
N VAL A 119 -8.57 -2.05 20.69
CA VAL A 119 -8.77 -2.47 19.30
C VAL A 119 -9.97 -3.42 19.21
N ASP A 120 -10.69 -3.38 18.10
CA ASP A 120 -11.74 -4.34 17.82
C ASP A 120 -11.20 -5.80 17.82
N PRO A 121 -11.90 -6.77 18.43
CA PRO A 121 -11.45 -8.17 18.48
C PRO A 121 -11.24 -8.82 17.10
N GLY A 122 -11.94 -8.38 16.07
CA GLY A 122 -11.77 -8.85 14.69
C GLY A 122 -10.56 -8.26 13.97
N ALA A 123 -10.11 -7.08 14.38
CA ALA A 123 -8.97 -6.39 13.77
C ALA A 123 -7.62 -6.87 14.31
N LEU A 124 -7.51 -7.12 15.62
CA LEU A 124 -6.23 -7.51 16.25
C LEU A 124 -5.57 -8.75 15.60
N PRO A 125 -6.29 -9.83 15.26
CA PRO A 125 -5.72 -10.95 14.52
C PRO A 125 -5.21 -10.55 13.13
N GLN A 126 -5.94 -9.70 12.39
CA GLN A 126 -5.53 -9.25 11.05
C GLN A 126 -4.22 -8.44 11.11
N ILE A 127 -4.11 -7.55 12.11
CA ILE A 127 -2.92 -6.70 12.30
C ILE A 127 -1.69 -7.54 12.64
N THR A 128 -1.84 -8.51 13.55
CA THR A 128 -0.73 -9.35 14.00
C THR A 128 -0.29 -10.35 12.93
N GLN A 129 -1.22 -10.88 12.14
CA GLN A 129 -0.93 -11.70 10.96
C GLN A 129 -0.23 -10.89 9.86
N TRP A 130 -0.67 -9.63 9.62
CA TRP A 130 0.03 -8.70 8.74
C TRP A 130 1.47 -8.50 9.17
N LEU A 131 1.72 -8.25 10.46
CA LEU A 131 3.08 -8.07 11.00
C LEU A 131 3.95 -9.31 10.77
N ASP A 132 3.43 -10.51 11.05
CA ASP A 132 4.18 -11.76 10.83
C ASP A 132 4.58 -11.92 9.36
N LEU A 133 3.65 -11.72 8.42
CA LEU A 133 3.93 -11.76 6.99
C LEU A 133 4.90 -10.66 6.54
N TRP A 134 4.74 -9.45 7.08
CA TRP A 134 5.56 -8.30 6.71
C TRP A 134 7.02 -8.50 7.15
N PHE A 135 7.24 -9.01 8.36
CA PHE A 135 8.58 -9.37 8.81
C PHE A 135 9.15 -10.56 8.06
N HIS A 136 8.33 -11.58 7.75
CA HIS A 136 8.75 -12.72 6.93
C HIS A 136 9.28 -12.28 5.56
N SER A 137 8.55 -11.37 4.90
CA SER A 137 8.87 -10.89 3.56
C SER A 137 9.98 -9.84 3.51
N ALA A 138 10.40 -9.28 4.64
CA ALA A 138 11.30 -8.13 4.69
C ALA A 138 12.64 -8.36 3.97
N ALA A 139 13.27 -9.53 4.19
CA ALA A 139 14.55 -9.85 3.57
C ALA A 139 14.43 -9.96 2.04
N GLY A 140 13.39 -10.65 1.54
CA GLY A 140 13.13 -10.78 0.11
C GLY A 140 12.76 -9.45 -0.54
N VAL A 141 11.99 -8.60 0.13
CA VAL A 141 11.69 -7.24 -0.35
C VAL A 141 12.95 -6.39 -0.45
N ARG A 142 13.85 -6.47 0.53
CA ARG A 142 15.15 -5.78 0.50
C ARG A 142 16.00 -6.26 -0.66
N GLU A 143 16.12 -7.57 -0.84
CA GLU A 143 16.86 -8.16 -1.96
C GLU A 143 16.29 -7.72 -3.31
N ALA A 144 14.97 -7.77 -3.48
CA ALA A 144 14.30 -7.32 -4.69
C ALA A 144 14.53 -5.81 -4.95
N ALA A 145 14.50 -4.98 -3.90
CA ALA A 145 14.79 -3.55 -4.01
C ALA A 145 16.24 -3.27 -4.44
N GLN A 146 17.20 -4.03 -3.92
CA GLN A 146 18.62 -3.91 -4.28
C GLN A 146 18.91 -4.33 -5.74
N HIS A 147 18.13 -5.26 -6.28
CA HIS A 147 18.28 -5.77 -7.65
C HIS A 147 17.27 -5.17 -8.63
N LEU A 148 16.59 -4.09 -8.24
CA LEU A 148 15.63 -3.42 -9.10
C LEU A 148 16.34 -2.83 -10.32
N ASP A 149 15.79 -3.07 -11.51
CA ASP A 149 16.32 -2.47 -12.75
C ASP A 149 16.50 -0.95 -12.59
N PRO A 150 17.59 -0.35 -13.09
CA PRO A 150 17.87 1.08 -12.91
C PRO A 150 16.72 2.00 -13.34
N LEU A 151 16.01 1.68 -14.44
CA LEU A 151 14.88 2.49 -14.89
C LEU A 151 13.67 2.35 -13.95
N HIS A 152 13.39 1.13 -13.48
CA HIS A 152 12.34 0.91 -12.47
C HIS A 152 12.67 1.59 -11.15
N ARG A 153 13.95 1.64 -10.76
CA ARG A 153 14.39 2.38 -9.58
C ARG A 153 14.19 3.88 -9.72
N VAL A 154 14.52 4.46 -10.88
CA VAL A 154 14.26 5.88 -11.16
C VAL A 154 12.77 6.18 -11.07
N LEU A 155 11.93 5.32 -11.65
CA LEU A 155 10.48 5.40 -11.56
C LEU A 155 9.99 5.35 -10.11
N ALA A 156 10.46 4.38 -9.32
CA ALA A 156 10.12 4.25 -7.91
C ALA A 156 10.54 5.50 -7.11
N VAL A 157 11.73 6.05 -7.35
CA VAL A 157 12.21 7.27 -6.68
C VAL A 157 11.36 8.48 -7.06
N ALA A 158 10.93 8.61 -8.31
CA ALA A 158 10.08 9.70 -8.74
C ALA A 158 8.67 9.62 -8.13
N TYR A 159 8.14 8.41 -7.95
CA TYR A 159 6.80 8.20 -7.39
C TYR A 159 6.77 8.24 -5.85
N TYR A 160 7.64 7.48 -5.19
CA TYR A 160 7.67 7.31 -3.72
C TYR A 160 8.66 8.23 -3.01
N GLY A 161 9.60 8.83 -3.74
CA GLY A 161 10.70 9.60 -3.17
C GLY A 161 11.95 8.78 -2.88
N LYS A 162 13.10 9.46 -2.82
CA LYS A 162 14.42 8.83 -2.63
C LYS A 162 14.58 8.15 -1.27
N GLY A 163 14.05 8.76 -0.21
CA GLY A 163 14.15 8.24 1.17
C GLY A 163 13.51 6.85 1.29
N PRO A 164 12.20 6.70 1.01
CA PRO A 164 11.51 5.42 1.13
C PRO A 164 12.11 4.30 0.26
N VAL A 165 12.53 4.62 -0.97
CA VAL A 165 13.21 3.63 -1.84
C VAL A 165 14.53 3.20 -1.22
N ARG A 166 15.35 4.14 -0.74
CA ARG A 166 16.60 3.81 -0.07
C ARG A 166 16.36 2.99 1.20
N ASP A 167 15.32 3.30 1.96
CA ASP A 167 14.97 2.55 3.17
C ASP A 167 14.61 1.09 2.83
N LEU A 168 13.92 0.83 1.72
CA LEU A 168 13.68 -0.56 1.26
C LEU A 168 14.98 -1.28 0.90
N GLU A 169 15.95 -0.58 0.32
CA GLU A 169 17.24 -1.16 -0.08
C GLU A 169 18.15 -1.51 1.10
N ILE A 170 18.03 -0.80 2.23
CA ILE A 170 18.99 -0.93 3.35
C ILE A 170 18.39 -1.45 4.65
N ALA A 171 17.09 -1.33 4.86
CA ALA A 171 16.49 -1.64 6.17
C ALA A 171 16.51 -3.15 6.45
N ASP A 172 17.12 -3.51 7.57
CA ASP A 172 17.15 -4.88 8.09
C ASP A 172 16.05 -5.09 9.14
N ARG A 173 14.80 -5.18 8.66
CA ARG A 173 13.61 -5.17 9.53
C ARG A 173 13.49 -6.45 10.35
N ASP A 174 13.86 -7.58 9.78
CA ASP A 174 13.91 -8.85 10.47
C ASP A 174 14.94 -8.84 11.61
N ALA A 175 16.16 -8.33 11.38
CA ALA A 175 17.14 -8.17 12.46
C ALA A 175 16.65 -7.18 13.53
N VAL A 176 16.00 -6.08 13.14
CA VAL A 176 15.39 -5.13 14.09
C VAL A 176 14.36 -5.82 14.99
N ALA A 177 13.47 -6.64 14.42
CA ALA A 177 12.48 -7.38 15.20
C ALA A 177 13.14 -8.34 16.20
N ARG A 178 14.09 -9.16 15.73
CA ARG A 178 14.79 -10.15 16.57
C ARG A 178 15.56 -9.48 17.71
N ALA A 179 16.35 -8.45 17.39
CA ALA A 179 17.11 -7.70 18.38
C ALA A 179 16.18 -6.98 19.37
N GLY A 180 15.06 -6.44 18.90
CA GLY A 180 14.05 -5.79 19.72
C GLY A 180 13.40 -6.74 20.71
N ILE A 181 12.93 -7.90 20.25
CA ILE A 181 12.27 -8.91 21.10
C ILE A 181 13.25 -9.44 22.16
N ALA A 182 14.50 -9.72 21.77
CA ALA A 182 15.55 -10.11 22.71
C ALA A 182 15.79 -9.01 23.76
N ALA A 183 15.89 -7.74 23.34
CA ALA A 183 16.06 -6.63 24.27
C ALA A 183 14.84 -6.42 25.20
N LEU A 184 13.62 -6.70 24.71
CA LEU A 184 12.40 -6.65 25.52
C LEU A 184 12.41 -7.72 26.60
N HIS A 185 12.85 -8.92 26.25
CA HIS A 185 13.04 -10.02 27.20
C HIS A 185 14.04 -9.62 28.30
N GLU A 186 15.22 -9.14 27.92
CA GLU A 186 16.25 -8.70 28.86
C GLU A 186 15.76 -7.57 29.77
N LEU A 187 15.00 -6.61 29.22
CA LEU A 187 14.42 -5.53 30.01
C LEU A 187 13.38 -6.06 31.02
N SER A 188 12.54 -7.00 30.62
CA SER A 188 11.52 -7.61 31.49
C SER A 188 12.15 -8.39 32.64
N VAL A 189 13.12 -9.25 32.33
CA VAL A 189 13.84 -10.05 33.33
C VAL A 189 14.68 -9.14 34.22
N GLY A 190 15.42 -8.19 33.65
CA GLY A 190 16.26 -7.27 34.42
C GLY A 190 15.47 -6.38 35.38
N ARG A 191 14.25 -5.97 35.01
CA ARG A 191 13.44 -5.06 35.82
C ARG A 191 12.52 -5.74 36.81
N TYR A 192 11.94 -6.89 36.45
CA TYR A 192 10.89 -7.54 37.24
C TYR A 192 11.17 -9.03 37.53
N GLY A 193 12.30 -9.57 37.08
CA GLY A 193 12.68 -10.96 37.29
C GLY A 193 11.80 -12.00 36.59
N ARG A 194 10.96 -11.57 35.64
CA ARG A 194 9.93 -12.38 34.97
C ARG A 194 9.85 -12.07 33.50
N ARG A 195 9.32 -12.99 32.70
CA ARG A 195 9.10 -12.78 31.26
C ARG A 195 7.94 -11.81 31.02
N PHE A 196 7.92 -11.16 29.86
CA PHE A 196 6.95 -10.10 29.54
C PHE A 196 5.49 -10.53 29.73
N LEU A 197 5.13 -11.73 29.27
CA LEU A 197 3.77 -12.28 29.39
C LEU A 197 3.40 -12.70 30.82
N GLU A 198 4.37 -12.80 31.74
CA GLU A 198 4.16 -13.15 33.15
C GLU A 198 4.00 -11.90 34.05
N LEU A 199 4.21 -10.71 33.47
CA LEU A 199 4.02 -9.44 34.16
C LEU A 199 2.53 -9.10 34.33
N SER A 200 2.21 -8.27 35.32
CA SER A 200 0.86 -7.71 35.40
C SER A 200 0.61 -6.71 34.27
N GLU A 201 -0.66 -6.49 33.93
CA GLU A 201 -1.02 -5.54 32.87
C GLU A 201 -0.39 -4.14 33.04
N PRO A 202 -0.42 -3.52 34.24
CA PRO A 202 0.26 -2.23 34.46
C PRO A 202 1.77 -2.30 34.19
N GLN A 203 2.42 -3.40 34.55
CA GLN A 203 3.85 -3.60 34.30
C GLN A 203 4.15 -3.77 32.80
N GLN A 204 3.30 -4.49 32.06
CA GLN A 204 3.43 -4.63 30.60
C GLN A 204 3.29 -3.28 29.91
N VAL A 205 2.27 -2.50 30.29
CA VAL A 205 2.03 -1.16 29.73
C VAL A 205 3.20 -0.23 30.02
N GLU A 206 3.70 -0.23 31.25
CA GLU A 206 4.88 0.56 31.63
C GLU A 206 6.10 0.18 30.79
N LEU A 207 6.35 -1.12 30.61
CA LEU A 207 7.52 -1.62 29.89
C LEU A 207 7.43 -1.27 28.40
N VAL A 208 6.27 -1.48 27.75
CA VAL A 208 6.03 -1.04 26.36
C VAL A 208 6.18 0.48 26.24
N GLY A 209 5.64 1.27 27.18
CA GLY A 209 5.82 2.71 27.20
C GLY A 209 7.30 3.14 27.25
N SER A 210 8.12 2.42 28.02
CA SER A 210 9.56 2.70 28.11
C SER A 210 10.34 2.40 26.83
N THR A 211 9.87 1.46 26.00
CA THR A 211 10.48 1.21 24.67
C THR A 211 10.29 2.41 23.74
N GLY A 212 9.15 3.09 23.85
CA GLY A 212 8.85 4.30 23.12
C GLY A 212 9.66 5.52 23.56
N THR A 213 10.28 5.52 24.74
CA THR A 213 11.14 6.62 25.21
C THR A 213 12.62 6.24 25.29
N ALA A 214 12.96 5.03 24.85
CA ALA A 214 14.34 4.57 24.78
C ALA A 214 15.17 5.38 23.78
N LYS A 215 16.51 5.29 23.91
CA LYS A 215 17.46 6.01 23.04
C LYS A 215 17.19 5.68 21.55
N PRO A 216 17.29 6.65 20.62
CA PRO A 216 17.00 6.47 19.19
C PRO A 216 17.61 5.21 18.56
N ASP A 217 18.89 4.93 18.85
CA ASP A 217 19.59 3.79 18.25
C ASP A 217 19.39 2.45 18.96
N SER A 218 18.65 2.45 20.08
CA SER A 218 18.44 1.23 20.86
C SER A 218 17.53 0.24 20.12
N PRO A 219 17.75 -1.08 20.27
CA PRO A 219 16.87 -2.09 19.68
C PRO A 219 15.41 -1.94 20.12
N LEU A 220 15.17 -1.53 21.37
CA LEU A 220 13.83 -1.29 21.92
C LEU A 220 13.11 -0.14 21.19
N ARG A 221 13.80 0.97 20.96
CA ARG A 221 13.22 2.12 20.26
C ARG A 221 12.90 1.78 18.81
N LYS A 222 13.81 1.09 18.12
CA LYS A 222 13.60 0.64 16.74
C LYS A 222 12.44 -0.36 16.62
N LEU A 223 12.34 -1.30 17.56
CA LEU A 223 11.19 -2.20 17.65
C LEU A 223 9.89 -1.41 17.82
N PHE A 224 9.85 -0.47 18.76
CA PHE A 224 8.66 0.34 19.00
C PHE A 224 8.21 1.11 17.75
N GLU A 225 9.15 1.76 17.06
CA GLU A 225 8.84 2.53 15.85
C GLU A 225 8.27 1.66 14.74
N VAL A 226 8.92 0.51 14.46
CA VAL A 226 8.48 -0.41 13.41
C VAL A 226 7.13 -1.04 13.78
N MET A 227 6.99 -1.57 14.99
CA MET A 227 5.75 -2.21 15.46
C MET A 227 4.59 -1.23 15.44
N ARG A 228 4.80 0.02 15.90
CA ARG A 228 3.76 1.05 15.88
C ARG A 228 3.36 1.42 14.45
N SER A 229 4.33 1.71 13.58
CA SER A 229 4.07 2.09 12.19
C SER A 229 3.27 1.00 11.47
N GLU A 230 3.72 -0.24 11.57
CA GLU A 230 3.10 -1.35 10.86
C GLU A 230 1.81 -1.85 11.52
N ALA A 231 1.65 -1.70 12.84
CA ALA A 231 0.37 -1.95 13.49
C ALA A 231 -0.71 -0.95 13.06
N ILE A 232 -0.35 0.33 12.95
CA ILE A 232 -1.27 1.38 12.44
C ILE A 232 -1.62 1.10 10.98
N ARG A 233 -0.62 0.75 10.15
CA ARG A 233 -0.86 0.37 8.75
C ARG A 233 -1.77 -0.86 8.65
N GLY A 234 -1.51 -1.90 9.43
CA GLY A 234 -2.33 -3.10 9.51
C GLY A 234 -3.76 -2.79 9.95
N TYR A 235 -3.94 -1.89 10.91
CA TYR A 235 -5.27 -1.49 11.37
C TYR A 235 -6.06 -0.79 10.25
N TYR A 236 -5.50 0.25 9.63
CA TYR A 236 -6.18 1.01 8.58
C TYR A 236 -6.26 0.30 7.22
N THR A 237 -5.75 -0.93 7.13
CA THR A 237 -5.97 -1.84 6.00
C THR A 237 -6.87 -3.01 6.35
N SER A 238 -7.23 -3.19 7.63
CA SER A 238 -8.21 -4.17 8.08
C SER A 238 -9.64 -3.74 7.76
N ALA A 239 -10.57 -4.70 7.75
CA ALA A 239 -11.98 -4.41 7.51
C ALA A 239 -12.55 -3.36 8.49
N GLU A 240 -12.15 -3.42 9.77
CA GLU A 240 -12.61 -2.49 10.79
C GLU A 240 -12.02 -1.10 10.62
N GLY A 241 -10.72 -1.00 10.31
CA GLY A 241 -10.08 0.30 10.06
C GLY A 241 -10.62 0.97 8.80
N LEU A 242 -10.89 0.21 7.74
CA LEU A 242 -11.55 0.73 6.54
C LEU A 242 -12.98 1.21 6.84
N ARG A 243 -13.73 0.48 7.69
CA ARG A 243 -15.04 0.90 8.16
C ARG A 243 -14.97 2.18 9.00
N GLU A 244 -13.96 2.33 9.84
CA GLU A 244 -13.74 3.55 10.64
C GLU A 244 -13.41 4.77 9.77
N LEU A 245 -12.60 4.58 8.73
CA LEU A 245 -12.27 5.65 7.76
C LEU A 245 -13.44 6.03 6.85
N ASP A 246 -14.60 5.37 7.00
CA ASP A 246 -15.70 5.40 6.03
C ASP A 246 -15.21 5.16 4.59
N TYR A 247 -14.19 4.30 4.44
CA TYR A 247 -13.54 4.07 3.17
C TYR A 247 -14.52 3.40 2.21
N LYS A 248 -14.93 4.15 1.19
CA LYS A 248 -15.88 3.68 0.16
C LYS A 248 -15.21 2.93 -0.99
N GLY A 249 -13.89 2.85 -1.03
CA GLY A 249 -13.14 2.17 -2.10
C GLY A 249 -13.54 2.62 -3.49
N ASN A 250 -13.74 1.66 -4.40
CA ASN A 250 -14.23 1.85 -5.77
C ASN A 250 -15.75 2.07 -5.82
N SER A 251 -16.33 2.76 -4.84
CA SER A 251 -17.73 3.14 -4.92
C SER A 251 -17.94 4.07 -6.12
N TYR A 252 -18.99 3.78 -6.88
CA TYR A 252 -19.40 4.64 -7.97
C TYR A 252 -19.96 5.95 -7.42
N TYR A 253 -19.38 7.06 -7.85
CA TYR A 253 -19.91 8.39 -7.58
C TYR A 253 -20.45 8.96 -8.90
N PRO A 254 -21.74 9.36 -8.97
CA PRO A 254 -22.30 9.96 -10.17
C PRO A 254 -21.66 11.32 -10.50
N ASP A 255 -21.19 12.03 -9.47
CA ASP A 255 -20.46 13.29 -9.57
C ASP A 255 -19.11 13.15 -8.85
N CYS A 256 -18.02 13.67 -9.42
CA CYS A 256 -16.69 13.58 -8.84
C CYS A 256 -16.65 14.29 -7.47
N PRO A 257 -16.48 13.56 -6.34
CA PRO A 257 -16.45 14.17 -5.03
C PRO A 257 -15.23 15.11 -4.91
N GLY A 258 -15.47 16.37 -4.55
CA GLY A 258 -14.42 17.39 -4.41
C GLY A 258 -14.25 18.32 -5.63
N CYS A 259 -14.97 18.08 -6.72
CA CYS A 259 -15.13 19.08 -7.77
C CYS A 259 -16.40 19.90 -7.48
N GLU A 260 -16.26 21.04 -6.80
CA GLU A 260 -17.33 22.03 -6.78
C GLU A 260 -17.49 22.58 -8.20
N VAL A 261 -18.42 21.98 -8.96
CA VAL A 261 -18.95 22.61 -10.16
C VAL A 261 -19.74 23.83 -9.72
N ASN A 262 -19.06 24.97 -9.66
CA ASN A 262 -19.71 26.26 -9.65
C ASN A 262 -20.48 26.41 -10.98
N HIS A 263 -21.68 25.84 -11.04
CA HIS A 263 -22.64 26.07 -12.10
C HIS A 263 -23.23 27.47 -11.94
N THR A 264 -22.42 28.51 -12.16
CA THR A 264 -22.95 29.80 -12.61
C THR A 264 -23.20 29.74 -14.11
N HIS A 265 -24.11 28.86 -14.53
CA HIS A 265 -24.73 29.01 -15.84
C HIS A 265 -25.70 30.19 -15.78
N SER A 266 -25.20 31.36 -16.19
CA SER A 266 -26.05 32.47 -16.62
C SER A 266 -26.91 31.99 -17.79
N PRO A 267 -28.26 32.12 -17.73
CA PRO A 267 -29.13 31.70 -18.82
C PRO A 267 -29.10 32.77 -19.91
N ALA A 268 -28.11 32.69 -20.78
CA ALA A 268 -28.10 33.47 -22.01
C ALA A 268 -27.79 32.55 -23.19
N GLN A 269 -28.68 32.61 -24.18
CA GLN A 269 -28.59 32.05 -25.53
C GLN A 269 -29.18 30.65 -25.75
N SER A 270 -30.49 30.53 -25.47
CA SER A 270 -31.40 29.77 -26.33
C SER A 270 -32.10 30.73 -27.30
N ARG A 271 -31.47 31.00 -28.44
CA ARG A 271 -32.15 31.45 -29.66
C ARG A 271 -31.56 30.68 -30.83
N TYR A 272 -32.45 30.28 -31.75
CA TYR A 272 -32.27 29.42 -32.92
C TYR A 272 -32.57 27.93 -32.71
N TYR A 273 -33.87 27.61 -32.67
CA TYR A 273 -34.50 26.63 -33.57
C TYR A 273 -36.03 26.86 -33.61
N ARG A 274 -36.46 27.87 -34.37
CA ARG A 274 -37.60 27.87 -35.30
C ARG A 274 -37.69 29.21 -36.00
#